data_AF-A0A1G5SUB6-F1
#
_entry.id   AF-A0A1G5SUB6-F1
#
_cell.length_a   1.000
_cell.length_b   1.000
_cell.length_c   1.000
_cell.angle_alpha   90.00
_cell.angle_beta   90.00
_cell.angle_gamma   90.00
#
_symmetry.space_group_name_H-M   'P 1'
#
loop_
_entity.id
_entity.type
_entity.pdbx_description
1 polymer ?
#
loop_
_entity_poly.entity_id
_entity_poly.type
_entity_poly.pdbx_seq_one_letter_code
_entity_poly.pdbx_strand_id
1 'polypeptide(L)'
;MAAPDELEMTLLGLAVYQSQRLEFALYGLAAHLSHLPEAQKEKRFRDLTPEKFLRGDYRELKSTLGQIAKVFGGPLMLASDDLERLIEDRNLICHNLYRLYHAGGARSGERPHEFLMSFNQRAEQWGRIIGGVLSHLREAFARKEGRLDEFNMSEDDAINRAVFHEHVRQVLEANSRQTP
;
A
#
# COMPACT_ATOMS: atom_id res chain seq x y z
N MET A 1 12.89 30.64 10.87
CA MET A 1 12.52 29.31 10.33
C MET A 1 12.30 29.49 8.84
N ALA A 2 12.86 28.61 8.01
CA ALA A 2 12.56 28.64 6.58
C ALA A 2 11.14 28.10 6.36
N ALA A 3 10.38 28.74 5.46
CA ALA A 3 9.12 28.17 4.99
C ALA A 3 9.42 27.11 3.93
N PRO A 4 8.56 26.07 3.78
CA PRO A 4 8.65 25.14 2.66
C PRO A 4 8.54 25.88 1.33
N ASP A 5 9.33 25.48 0.34
CA ASP A 5 9.24 26.02 -1.02
C ASP A 5 8.09 25.36 -1.83
N GLU A 6 7.80 25.90 -3.01
CA GLU A 6 6.71 25.41 -3.88
C GLU A 6 6.91 23.96 -4.31
N LEU A 7 8.16 23.55 -4.54
CA LEU A 7 8.50 22.17 -4.91
C LEU A 7 8.19 21.22 -3.75
N GLU A 8 8.58 21.56 -2.53
CA GLU A 8 8.26 20.79 -1.34
C GLU A 8 6.75 20.64 -1.17
N MET A 9 5.98 21.71 -1.31
CA MET A 9 4.52 21.65 -1.20
C MET A 9 3.87 20.80 -2.29
N THR A 10 4.38 20.86 -3.52
CA THR A 10 3.90 20.04 -4.64
C THR A 10 4.17 18.56 -4.38
N LEU A 11 5.39 18.22 -3.97
CA LEU A 11 5.79 16.85 -3.64
C LEU A 11 5.04 16.30 -2.43
N LEU A 12 4.76 17.15 -1.43
CA LEU A 12 3.94 16.80 -0.27
C LEU A 12 2.49 16.51 -0.69
N GLY A 13 1.89 17.36 -1.52
CA GLY A 13 0.56 17.13 -2.07
C GLY A 13 0.46 15.80 -2.80
N LEU A 14 1.45 15.49 -3.65
CA LEU A 14 1.55 14.21 -4.33
C LEU A 14 1.69 13.05 -3.34
N ALA A 15 2.54 13.19 -2.31
CA ALA A 15 2.76 12.15 -1.31
C ALA A 15 1.49 11.82 -0.52
N VAL A 16 0.71 12.83 -0.14
CA VAL A 16 -0.59 12.64 0.53
C VAL A 16 -1.56 11.90 -0.39
N TYR A 17 -1.68 12.35 -1.65
CA TYR A 17 -2.55 11.70 -2.64
C TYR A 17 -2.16 10.22 -2.87
N GLN A 18 -0.87 9.95 -3.04
CA GLN A 18 -0.34 8.60 -3.23
C GLN A 18 -0.62 7.70 -2.03
N SER A 19 -0.45 8.23 -0.81
CA SER A 19 -0.76 7.50 0.42
C SER A 19 -2.23 7.10 0.50
N GLN A 20 -3.14 8.03 0.19
CA GLN A 20 -4.58 7.76 0.17
C GLN A 20 -4.95 6.71 -0.86
N ARG A 21 -4.37 6.79 -2.07
CA ARG A 21 -4.60 5.83 -3.14
C ARG A 21 -4.17 4.41 -2.74
N LEU A 22 -3.00 4.28 -2.12
CA LEU A 22 -2.48 3.01 -1.61
C LEU A 22 -3.34 2.44 -0.47
N GLU A 23 -3.70 3.28 0.50
CA GLU A 23 -4.58 2.89 1.58
C GLU A 23 -5.91 2.36 1.06
N PHE A 24 -6.53 3.09 0.13
CA PHE A 24 -7.81 2.68 -0.44
C PHE A 24 -7.71 1.35 -1.19
N ALA A 25 -6.64 1.13 -1.96
CA ALA A 25 -6.42 -0.14 -2.65
C ALA A 25 -6.24 -1.31 -1.68
N LEU A 26 -5.47 -1.12 -0.61
CA LEU A 26 -5.26 -2.13 0.43
C LEU A 26 -6.52 -2.38 1.26
N TYR A 27 -7.34 -1.36 1.52
CA TYR A 27 -8.65 -1.53 2.11
C TYR A 27 -9.59 -2.36 1.24
N GLY A 28 -9.60 -2.11 -0.08
CA GLY A 28 -10.36 -2.91 -1.03
C GLY A 28 -9.95 -4.40 -0.95
N LEU A 29 -8.65 -4.67 -0.92
CA LEU A 29 -8.12 -6.02 -0.71
C LEU A 29 -8.60 -6.62 0.62
N ALA A 30 -8.44 -5.88 1.72
CA ALA A 30 -8.86 -6.32 3.04
C ALA A 30 -10.37 -6.62 3.11
N ALA A 31 -11.21 -5.84 2.43
CA ALA A 31 -12.66 -6.05 2.39
C ALA A 31 -13.03 -7.37 1.68
N HIS A 32 -12.30 -7.74 0.62
CA HIS A 32 -12.50 -9.03 -0.06
C HIS A 32 -11.92 -10.21 0.72
N LEU A 33 -10.90 -9.98 1.55
CA LEU A 33 -10.21 -11.01 2.32
C LEU A 33 -10.66 -11.06 3.79
N SER A 34 -11.64 -10.25 4.18
CA SER A 34 -12.11 -10.14 5.57
C SER A 34 -12.66 -11.45 6.13
N HIS A 35 -13.07 -12.38 5.27
CA HIS A 35 -13.54 -13.71 5.63
C HIS A 35 -12.42 -14.67 6.06
N LEU A 36 -11.15 -14.35 5.79
CA LEU A 36 -10.02 -15.21 6.17
C LEU A 36 -9.89 -15.32 7.70
N PRO A 37 -9.46 -16.48 8.24
CA PRO A 37 -9.29 -16.67 9.68
C PRO A 37 -8.41 -15.60 10.35
N GLU A 38 -7.34 -15.17 9.67
CA GLU A 38 -6.42 -14.12 10.10
C GLU A 38 -7.12 -12.78 10.30
N ALA A 39 -8.02 -12.43 9.37
CA ALA A 39 -8.83 -11.22 9.44
C ALA A 39 -9.94 -11.31 10.50
N GLN A 40 -10.52 -12.50 10.69
CA GLN A 40 -11.57 -12.73 11.68
C GLN A 40 -11.08 -12.68 13.13
N LYS A 41 -9.79 -12.93 13.37
CA LYS A 41 -9.15 -12.73 14.69
C LYS A 41 -9.19 -11.26 15.13
N GLU A 42 -9.13 -10.34 14.18
CA GLU A 42 -9.21 -8.91 14.46
C GLU A 42 -10.63 -8.39 14.23
N LYS A 43 -11.32 -8.01 15.31
CA LYS A 43 -12.70 -7.47 15.28
C LYS A 43 -12.90 -6.33 14.26
N ARG A 44 -11.83 -5.61 13.90
CA ARG A 44 -11.83 -4.45 13.01
C ARG A 44 -12.07 -4.80 11.54
N PHE A 45 -11.66 -6.00 11.09
CA PHE A 45 -11.86 -6.43 9.70
C PHE A 45 -13.09 -7.30 9.52
N ARG A 46 -13.59 -7.91 10.60
CA ARG A 46 -14.76 -8.80 10.58
C ARG A 46 -16.01 -8.16 9.93
N ASP A 47 -16.21 -6.86 10.16
CA ASP A 47 -17.35 -6.12 9.63
C ASP A 47 -17.05 -5.36 8.33
N LEU A 48 -15.83 -5.47 7.80
CA LEU A 48 -15.40 -4.83 6.56
C LEU A 48 -15.78 -5.74 5.38
N THR A 49 -17.01 -5.61 4.90
CA THR A 49 -17.47 -6.28 3.66
C THR A 49 -17.25 -5.38 2.44
N PRO A 50 -17.15 -5.93 1.22
CA PRO A 50 -17.04 -5.13 0.00
C PRO A 50 -18.20 -4.12 -0.14
N GLU A 51 -19.44 -4.50 0.21
CA GLU A 51 -20.59 -3.61 0.16
C GLU A 51 -20.46 -2.44 1.14
N LYS A 52 -20.00 -2.70 2.37
CA LYS A 52 -19.77 -1.65 3.36
C LYS A 52 -18.60 -0.75 2.98
N PHE A 53 -17.57 -1.29 2.36
CA PHE A 53 -16.46 -0.50 1.84
C PHE A 53 -16.92 0.46 0.71
N LEU A 54 -17.75 -0.03 -0.22
CA LEU A 54 -18.20 0.76 -1.36
C LEU A 54 -19.33 1.75 -1.05
N ARG A 55 -20.21 1.43 -0.08
CA ARG A 55 -21.42 2.22 0.23
C ARG A 55 -21.42 2.85 1.62
N GLY A 56 -20.48 2.49 2.49
CA GLY A 56 -20.39 2.98 3.86
C GLY A 56 -19.75 4.36 3.97
N ASP A 57 -19.76 4.90 5.20
CA ASP A 57 -19.08 6.16 5.50
C ASP A 57 -17.56 5.89 5.63
N TYR A 58 -16.73 6.67 4.94
CA TYR A 58 -15.27 6.58 5.04
C TYR A 58 -14.77 6.76 6.48
N ARG A 59 -15.54 7.43 7.34
CA ARG A 59 -15.25 7.59 8.78
C ARG A 59 -15.33 6.28 9.56
N GLU A 60 -15.99 5.26 8.99
CA GLU A 60 -16.08 3.92 9.56
C GLU A 60 -14.87 3.03 9.20
N LEU A 61 -14.02 3.48 8.25
CA LEU A 61 -12.76 2.82 7.92
C LEU A 61 -11.74 3.07 9.05
N LYS A 62 -11.66 2.12 9.99
CA LYS A 62 -10.87 2.25 11.23
C LYS A 62 -9.45 1.66 11.16
N SER A 63 -9.07 1.04 10.06
CA SER A 63 -7.84 0.23 9.96
C SER A 63 -6.73 0.94 9.17
N THR A 64 -5.70 1.43 9.87
CA THR A 64 -4.57 2.12 9.19
C THR A 64 -3.84 1.23 8.18
N LEU A 65 -3.13 1.83 7.22
CA LEU A 65 -2.25 1.15 6.27
C LEU A 65 -1.38 0.05 6.92
N GLY A 66 -0.75 0.38 8.06
CA GLY A 66 0.11 -0.56 8.79
C GLY A 66 -0.65 -1.76 9.37
N GLN A 67 -1.90 -1.57 9.79
CA GLN A 67 -2.74 -2.67 10.28
C GLN A 67 -3.14 -3.61 9.14
N ILE A 68 -3.49 -3.06 7.98
CA ILE A 68 -3.83 -3.85 6.79
C ILE A 68 -2.60 -4.66 6.34
N ALA A 69 -1.43 -4.00 6.24
CA ALA A 69 -0.18 -4.66 5.87
C ALA A 69 0.21 -5.76 6.87
N LYS A 70 0.02 -5.54 8.18
CA LYS A 70 0.32 -6.56 9.19
C LYS A 70 -0.53 -7.83 9.05
N VAL A 71 -1.83 -7.69 8.75
CA VAL A 71 -2.74 -8.84 8.67
C VAL A 71 -2.64 -9.54 7.32
N PHE A 72 -2.60 -8.79 6.23
CA PHE A 72 -2.69 -9.34 4.87
C PHE A 72 -1.35 -9.40 4.14
N GLY A 73 -0.28 -8.80 4.67
CA GLY A 73 1.02 -8.73 4.01
C GLY A 73 1.63 -10.10 3.74
N GLY A 74 1.61 -11.01 4.73
CA GLY A 74 2.11 -12.37 4.56
C GLY A 74 1.28 -13.17 3.53
N PRO A 75 -0.04 -13.32 3.73
CA PRO A 75 -0.91 -14.05 2.79
C PRO A 75 -0.87 -13.54 1.34
N LEU A 76 -0.62 -12.24 1.14
CA LEU A 76 -0.54 -11.62 -0.18
C LEU A 76 0.88 -11.51 -0.75
N MET A 77 1.89 -12.03 -0.04
CA MET A 77 3.31 -11.89 -0.42
C MET A 77 3.73 -10.42 -0.61
N LEU A 78 3.19 -9.53 0.23
CA LEU A 78 3.51 -8.09 0.27
C LEU A 78 4.40 -7.74 1.47
N ALA A 79 4.52 -8.63 2.46
CA ALA A 79 5.35 -8.39 3.63
C ALA A 79 6.83 -8.26 3.23
N SER A 80 7.40 -7.08 3.45
CA SER A 80 8.80 -6.76 3.16
C SER A 80 9.21 -5.51 3.93
N ASP A 81 10.51 -5.40 4.23
CA ASP A 81 11.10 -4.21 4.84
C ASP A 81 10.79 -2.93 4.04
N ASP A 82 10.64 -3.06 2.72
CA ASP A 82 10.32 -1.95 1.83
C ASP A 82 8.91 -1.39 2.06
N LEU A 83 7.92 -2.27 2.32
CA LEU A 83 6.55 -1.88 2.69
C LEU A 83 6.50 -1.25 4.07
N GLU A 84 7.23 -1.83 5.02
CA GLU A 84 7.32 -1.29 6.39
C GLU A 84 7.88 0.12 6.37
N ARG A 85 8.97 0.33 5.62
CA ARG A 85 9.56 1.66 5.41
C ARG A 85 8.60 2.64 4.75
N LEU A 86 7.83 2.20 3.75
CA LEU A 86 6.79 3.05 3.14
C LEU A 86 5.76 3.51 4.18
N ILE A 87 5.32 2.61 5.07
CA ILE A 87 4.35 2.93 6.13
C ILE A 87 4.94 3.90 7.14
N GLU A 88 6.19 3.70 7.55
CA GLU A 88 6.92 4.60 8.45
C GLU A 88 7.07 6.00 7.85
N ASP A 89 7.53 6.08 6.60
CA ASP A 89 7.69 7.34 5.87
C ASP A 89 6.34 8.05 5.70
N ARG A 90 5.26 7.32 5.41
CA ARG A 90 3.90 7.88 5.37
C ARG A 90 3.53 8.51 6.71
N ASN A 91 3.75 7.80 7.82
CA ASN A 91 3.43 8.31 9.16
C ASN A 91 4.26 9.55 9.51
N LEU A 92 5.53 9.59 9.09
CA LEU A 92 6.37 10.78 9.21
C LEU A 92 5.80 11.94 8.41
N ILE A 93 5.39 11.71 7.16
CA ILE A 93 4.79 12.73 6.29
C ILE A 93 3.53 13.31 6.92
N CYS A 94 2.62 12.45 7.40
CA CYS A 94 1.33 12.88 7.96
C CYS A 94 1.45 13.60 9.31
N HIS A 95 2.43 13.25 10.14
CA HIS A 95 2.45 13.70 11.54
C HIS A 95 3.65 14.58 11.92
N ASN A 96 4.79 14.45 11.23
CA ASN A 96 6.06 14.97 11.73
C ASN A 96 6.90 15.70 10.68
N LEU A 97 6.50 15.76 9.40
CA LEU A 97 7.32 16.31 8.32
C LEU A 97 7.84 17.73 8.62
N TYR A 98 6.94 18.63 9.01
CA TYR A 98 7.31 20.01 9.34
C TYR A 98 8.31 20.06 10.50
N ARG A 99 8.08 19.25 11.54
CA ARG A 99 8.99 19.18 12.69
C ARG A 99 10.35 18.64 12.28
N LEU A 100 10.37 17.66 11.38
CA LEU A 100 11.56 16.96 10.94
C LEU A 100 12.52 17.87 10.15
N TYR A 101 11.98 18.72 9.27
CA TYR A 101 12.80 19.53 8.36
C TYR A 101 12.83 21.03 8.66
N HIS A 102 11.82 21.57 9.35
CA HIS A 102 11.68 23.03 9.54
C HIS A 102 11.75 23.48 11.00
N ALA A 103 11.53 22.58 11.97
CA ALA A 103 11.54 22.88 13.41
C ALA A 103 12.73 22.29 14.20
N GLY A 104 13.87 22.08 13.53
CA GLY A 104 15.11 21.59 14.18
C GLY A 104 15.19 20.07 14.38
N GLY A 105 14.40 19.30 13.64
CA GLY A 105 14.46 17.84 13.62
C GLY A 105 15.80 17.29 13.08
N ALA A 106 16.20 16.14 13.62
CA ALA A 106 17.55 15.57 13.51
C ALA A 106 17.81 14.71 12.26
N ARG A 107 17.12 14.94 11.13
CA ARG A 107 17.48 14.23 9.87
C ARG A 107 18.59 15.01 9.18
N SER A 108 19.79 14.99 9.78
CA SER A 108 20.94 15.72 9.26
C SER A 108 21.38 15.11 7.93
N GLY A 109 21.15 15.81 6.82
CA GLY A 109 21.79 15.53 5.53
C GLY A 109 20.84 15.29 4.35
N GLU A 110 19.60 14.85 4.57
CA GLU A 110 18.61 14.64 3.50
C GLU A 110 17.71 15.88 3.37
N ARG A 111 17.49 16.35 2.14
CA ARG A 111 16.60 17.48 1.89
C ARG A 111 15.14 17.01 1.83
N PRO A 112 14.16 17.83 2.27
CA PRO A 112 12.75 17.43 2.29
C PRO A 112 12.23 17.00 0.90
N HIS A 113 12.69 17.65 -0.18
CA HIS A 113 12.31 17.26 -1.54
C HIS A 113 12.87 15.89 -1.94
N GLU A 114 14.10 15.53 -1.55
CA GLU A 114 14.69 14.22 -1.86
C GLU A 114 13.89 13.11 -1.17
N PHE A 115 13.56 13.33 0.11
CA PHE A 115 12.73 12.43 0.89
C PHE A 115 11.34 12.24 0.26
N LEU A 116 10.65 13.32 -0.07
CA LEU A 116 9.31 13.27 -0.66
C LEU A 116 9.34 12.66 -2.08
N MET A 117 10.36 12.94 -2.88
CA MET A 117 10.53 12.30 -4.19
C MET A 117 10.72 10.79 -4.06
N SER A 118 11.60 10.36 -3.15
CA SER A 118 11.84 8.93 -2.90
C SER A 118 10.58 8.24 -2.40
N PHE A 119 9.84 8.88 -1.48
CA PHE A 119 8.55 8.38 -1.02
C PHE A 119 7.54 8.23 -2.16
N ASN A 120 7.40 9.25 -3.01
CA ASN A 120 6.45 9.21 -4.12
C ASN A 120 6.78 8.11 -5.14
N GLN A 121 8.06 7.93 -5.48
CA GLN A 121 8.51 6.84 -6.35
C GLN A 121 8.22 5.46 -5.74
N ARG A 122 8.53 5.30 -4.44
CA ARG A 122 8.23 4.08 -3.70
C ARG A 122 6.72 3.81 -3.65
N ALA A 123 5.91 4.83 -3.39
CA ALA A 123 4.46 4.73 -3.35
C ALA A 123 3.87 4.35 -4.72
N GLU A 124 4.41 4.89 -5.82
CA GLU A 124 4.03 4.48 -7.17
C GLU A 124 4.38 3.02 -7.45
N GLN A 125 5.59 2.59 -7.09
CA GLN A 125 6.02 1.20 -7.22
C GLN A 125 5.09 0.25 -6.46
N TRP A 126 4.77 0.57 -5.21
CA TRP A 126 3.80 -0.20 -4.43
C TRP A 126 2.40 -0.19 -5.01
N GLY A 127 1.99 0.92 -5.64
CA GLY A 127 0.74 0.99 -6.39
C GLY A 127 0.68 -0.04 -7.51
N ARG A 128 1.79 -0.23 -8.24
CA ARG A 128 1.91 -1.24 -9.30
C ARG A 128 1.91 -2.66 -8.72
N ILE A 129 2.64 -2.91 -7.64
CA ILE A 129 2.66 -4.21 -6.93
C ILE A 129 1.24 -4.60 -6.50
N ILE A 130 0.53 -3.70 -5.81
CA ILE A 130 -0.85 -3.92 -5.36
C ILE A 130 -1.81 -4.09 -6.55
N GLY A 131 -1.62 -3.31 -7.62
CA GLY A 131 -2.34 -3.49 -8.87
C GLY A 131 -2.17 -4.89 -9.46
N GLY A 132 -0.96 -5.45 -9.40
CA GLY A 132 -0.67 -6.81 -9.84
C GLY A 132 -1.41 -7.86 -9.01
N VAL A 133 -1.42 -7.71 -7.69
CA VAL A 133 -2.22 -8.58 -6.79
C VAL A 133 -3.71 -8.52 -7.16
N LEU A 134 -4.26 -7.31 -7.28
CA LEU A 134 -5.67 -7.11 -7.63
C LEU A 134 -6.02 -7.75 -8.97
N SER A 135 -5.12 -7.65 -9.95
CA SER A 135 -5.31 -8.27 -11.25
C SER A 135 -5.36 -9.81 -11.17
N HIS A 136 -4.50 -10.44 -10.37
CA HIS A 136 -4.55 -11.89 -10.12
C HIS A 136 -5.85 -12.31 -9.41
N LEU A 137 -6.27 -11.54 -8.40
CA LEU A 137 -7.49 -11.83 -7.66
C LEU A 137 -8.74 -11.68 -8.54
N ARG A 138 -8.79 -10.67 -9.41
CA ARG A 138 -9.88 -10.48 -10.39
C ARG A 138 -10.00 -11.67 -11.35
N GLU A 139 -8.88 -12.16 -11.89
CA GLU A 139 -8.89 -13.34 -12.75
C GLU A 139 -9.31 -14.60 -11.99
N ALA A 140 -8.74 -14.82 -10.80
CA ALA A 140 -9.10 -15.97 -9.97
C ALA A 140 -10.59 -15.99 -9.63
N PHE A 141 -11.17 -14.82 -9.33
CA PHE A 141 -12.60 -14.67 -9.11
C PHE A 141 -13.42 -14.94 -10.38
N ALA A 142 -13.04 -14.36 -11.53
CA ALA A 142 -13.71 -14.61 -12.80
C ALA A 142 -13.70 -16.10 -13.18
N ARG A 143 -12.58 -16.78 -12.93
CA ARG A 143 -12.45 -18.23 -13.14
C ARG A 143 -13.39 -19.02 -12.24
N LYS A 144 -13.47 -18.65 -10.96
CA LYS A 144 -14.36 -19.31 -9.97
C LYS A 144 -15.84 -19.16 -10.33
N GLU A 145 -16.23 -17.99 -10.82
CA GLU A 145 -17.61 -17.69 -11.22
C GLU A 145 -17.95 -18.15 -12.65
N GLY A 146 -16.99 -18.76 -13.37
CA GLY A 146 -17.21 -19.24 -14.74
C GLY A 146 -17.37 -18.12 -15.78
N ARG A 147 -16.85 -16.91 -15.50
CA ARG A 147 -16.97 -15.69 -16.33
C ARG A 147 -15.62 -15.23 -16.89
N LEU A 148 -14.76 -16.18 -17.23
CA LEU A 148 -13.40 -15.88 -17.69
C LEU A 148 -13.41 -15.22 -19.09
N ASP A 149 -14.43 -15.51 -19.88
CA ASP A 149 -14.71 -14.92 -21.19
C ASP A 149 -15.06 -13.42 -21.11
N GLU A 150 -15.60 -12.96 -19.98
CA GLU A 150 -15.84 -11.54 -19.70
C GLU A 150 -14.62 -10.83 -19.10
N PHE A 151 -13.58 -11.57 -18.70
CA PHE A 151 -12.39 -10.99 -18.10
C PHE A 151 -11.47 -10.41 -19.17
N ASN A 152 -11.43 -9.07 -19.25
CA ASN A 152 -10.49 -8.36 -20.11
C ASN A 152 -9.29 -7.85 -19.29
N MET A 153 -8.10 -8.33 -19.64
CA MET A 153 -6.85 -7.91 -19.02
C MET A 153 -6.27 -6.74 -19.82
N SER A 154 -6.12 -5.58 -19.19
CA SER A 154 -5.48 -4.43 -19.82
C SER A 154 -3.96 -4.59 -19.94
N GLU A 155 -3.31 -3.76 -20.74
CA GLU A 155 -1.85 -3.69 -20.81
C GLU A 155 -1.25 -3.30 -19.44
N ASP A 156 -1.87 -2.35 -18.75
CA ASP A 156 -1.48 -1.95 -17.39
C ASP A 156 -1.60 -3.12 -16.40
N ASP A 157 -2.64 -3.94 -16.51
CA ASP A 157 -2.80 -5.14 -15.69
C ASP A 157 -1.63 -6.12 -15.92
N ALA A 158 -1.20 -6.31 -17.17
CA ALA A 158 -0.06 -7.18 -17.50
C ALA A 158 1.26 -6.63 -16.93
N ILE A 159 1.51 -5.33 -17.07
CA ILE A 159 2.70 -4.65 -16.52
C ILE A 159 2.72 -4.79 -14.99
N ASN A 160 1.60 -4.50 -14.33
CA ASN A 160 1.48 -4.57 -12.88
C ASN A 160 1.69 -6.00 -12.36
N ARG A 161 1.19 -7.02 -13.09
CA ARG A 161 1.45 -8.44 -12.75
C ARG A 161 2.93 -8.79 -12.83
N ALA A 162 3.64 -8.33 -13.86
CA ALA A 162 5.08 -8.56 -13.97
C ALA A 162 5.85 -7.91 -12.81
N VAL A 163 5.49 -6.68 -12.44
CA VAL A 163 6.05 -5.98 -11.28
C VAL A 163 5.78 -6.75 -9.98
N PHE A 164 4.55 -7.25 -9.78
CA PHE A 164 4.21 -8.06 -8.61
C PHE A 164 4.99 -9.39 -8.57
N HIS A 165 5.13 -10.09 -9.71
CA HIS A 165 5.89 -11.34 -9.76
C HIS A 165 7.36 -11.14 -9.40
N GLU A 166 7.96 -10.06 -9.88
CA GLU A 166 9.32 -9.69 -9.51
C GLU A 166 9.44 -9.38 -8.00
N HIS A 167 8.46 -8.68 -7.42
CA HIS A 167 8.41 -8.47 -5.97
C HIS A 167 8.32 -9.79 -5.20
N VAL A 168 7.42 -10.69 -5.60
CA VAL A 168 7.26 -12.02 -4.96
C VAL A 168 8.57 -12.81 -5.03
N ARG A 169 9.26 -12.79 -6.18
CA ARG A 169 10.58 -13.42 -6.33
C ARG A 169 11.57 -12.90 -5.28
N GLN A 170 11.65 -11.59 -5.11
CA GLN A 170 12.54 -10.96 -4.13
C GLN A 170 12.18 -11.35 -2.68
N VAL A 171 10.88 -11.38 -2.34
CA VAL A 171 10.40 -11.81 -1.02
C VAL A 171 10.78 -13.27 -0.74
N LEU A 172 10.59 -14.16 -1.71
CA LEU A 172 10.97 -15.57 -1.58
C LEU A 172 12.49 -15.77 -1.43
N GLU A 173 13.28 -15.01 -2.17
CA GLU A 173 14.75 -15.03 -2.06
C GLU A 173 15.23 -14.53 -0.70
N ALA A 174 14.63 -13.45 -0.18
CA ALA A 174 14.94 -12.94 1.15
C ALA A 174 14.64 -13.97 2.24
N ASN A 175 13.48 -14.62 2.18
CA ASN A 175 13.07 -15.66 3.13
C ASN A 175 13.98 -16.90 3.05
N SER A 176 14.43 -17.28 1.85
CA SER A 176 15.32 -18.42 1.64
C SER A 176 16.71 -18.20 2.26
N ARG A 177 17.18 -16.94 2.36
CA ARG A 177 18.47 -16.59 2.98
C ARG A 177 18.41 -16.52 4.51
N GLN A 178 17.22 -16.51 5.09
CA GLN A 178 17.00 -16.43 6.54
C GLN A 178 16.77 -17.80 7.21
N THR A 179 16.77 -18.89 6.44
CA THR A 179 16.63 -20.26 6.96
C THR A 179 18.03 -20.85 7.20
N PRO A 180 18.42 -21.19 8.45
CA PRO A 180 19.72 -21.80 8.75
C PRO A 180 19.87 -23.23 8.23
#